data_AF-A0A2Y9B877-F1
#
_entry.id   AF-A0A2Y9B877-F1
#
_cell.length_a   1.000
_cell.length_b   1.000
_cell.length_c   1.000
_cell.angle_alpha   90.00
_cell.angle_beta   90.00
_cell.angle_gamma   90.00
#
_symmetry.space_group_name_H-M   'P 1'
#
loop_
_entity.id
_entity.type
_entity.pdbx_description
1 polymer ?
#
loop_
_entity_poly.entity_id
_entity_poly.type
_entity_poly.pdbx_seq_one_letter_code
_entity_poly.pdbx_strand_id
1 'polypeptide(L)'
;MIPISRLLLVLVVALTVVFVSLWFYFRAGERERLAEQWAREQPPLPEHTHIENGLRAYEGGLRRKLILGVYVVPLALVIGTSLILNSL
;
A
#
# COMPACT_ATOMS: atom_id res chain seq x y z
N MET A 1 16.61 -4.50 32.06
CA MET A 1 16.18 -5.54 31.09
C MET A 1 15.24 -4.86 30.11
N ILE A 2 15.60 -4.77 28.82
CA ILE A 2 14.74 -4.12 27.83
C ILE A 2 13.63 -5.11 27.50
N PRO A 3 12.34 -4.79 27.74
CA PRO A 3 11.27 -5.70 27.40
C PRO A 3 11.23 -5.82 25.88
N ILE A 4 11.38 -7.05 25.38
CA ILE A 4 11.42 -7.41 23.95
C ILE A 4 10.18 -6.87 23.21
N SER A 5 9.08 -6.63 23.94
CA SER A 5 7.85 -5.99 23.46
C SER A 5 8.07 -4.62 22.81
N ARG A 6 9.02 -3.81 23.29
CA ARG A 6 9.29 -2.48 22.69
C ARG A 6 9.95 -2.58 21.32
N LEU A 7 10.84 -3.56 21.12
CA LEU A 7 11.49 -3.79 19.83
C LEU A 7 10.47 -4.27 18.79
N LEU A 8 9.57 -5.16 19.21
CA LEU A 8 8.46 -5.64 18.38
C LEU A 8 7.55 -4.48 17.97
N LEU A 9 7.14 -3.62 18.90
CA LEU A 9 6.28 -2.47 18.57
C LEU A 9 6.93 -1.53 17.54
N VAL A 10 8.24 -1.32 17.60
CA VAL A 10 8.97 -0.51 16.62
C VAL A 10 9.00 -1.17 15.24
N LEU A 11 9.27 -2.48 15.16
CA LEU A 11 9.28 -3.25 13.90
C LEU A 11 7.94 -3.14 13.16
N VAL A 12 6.87 -3.06 13.93
CA VAL A 12 5.48 -3.06 13.47
C VAL A 12 5.07 -1.74 12.90
N VAL A 13 5.41 -0.68 13.61
CA VAL A 13 5.25 0.68 13.12
C VAL A 13 6.09 0.86 11.86
N ALA A 14 7.33 0.38 11.84
CA ALA A 14 8.19 0.44 10.67
C ALA A 14 7.60 -0.28 9.45
N LEU A 15 7.11 -1.52 9.60
CA LEU A 15 6.46 -2.25 8.50
C LEU A 15 5.20 -1.54 8.00
N THR A 16 4.41 -0.98 8.91
CA THR A 16 3.19 -0.22 8.56
C THR A 16 3.54 1.01 7.73
N VAL A 17 4.59 1.75 8.13
CA VAL A 17 5.06 2.93 7.39
C VAL A 17 5.58 2.55 6.01
N VAL A 18 6.39 1.48 5.90
CA VAL A 18 6.88 1.00 4.59
C VAL A 18 5.71 0.58 3.69
N PHE A 19 4.73 -0.13 4.24
CA PHE A 19 3.54 -0.55 3.51
C PHE A 19 2.72 0.65 2.98
N VAL A 20 2.48 1.65 3.83
CA VAL A 20 1.77 2.88 3.46
C VAL A 20 2.55 3.67 2.41
N SER A 21 3.88 3.76 2.54
CA SER A 21 4.74 4.43 1.56
C SER A 21 4.74 3.73 0.21
N LEU A 22 4.82 2.39 0.18
CA LEU A 22 4.71 1.62 -1.07
C LEU A 22 3.34 1.82 -1.74
N TRP A 23 2.28 1.85 -0.95
CA TRP A 23 0.95 2.12 -1.47
C TRP A 23 0.86 3.49 -2.14
N PHE A 24 1.41 4.52 -1.50
CA PHE A 24 1.43 5.87 -2.04
C PHE A 24 2.30 5.96 -3.30
N TYR A 25 3.45 5.27 -3.30
CA TYR A 25 4.36 5.21 -4.44
C TYR A 25 3.69 4.56 -5.66
N PHE A 26 3.00 3.44 -5.47
CA PHE A 26 2.24 2.80 -6.55
C PHE A 26 1.15 3.71 -7.12
N ARG A 27 0.50 4.51 -6.27
CA ARG A 27 -0.56 5.43 -6.72
C ARG A 27 -0.02 6.64 -7.48
N ALA A 28 1.13 7.16 -7.06
CA ALA A 28 1.79 8.28 -7.72
C ALA A 28 2.43 7.87 -9.06
N GLY A 29 3.15 6.74 -9.07
CA GLY A 29 3.84 6.26 -10.26
C GLY A 29 2.90 5.87 -11.41
N GLU A 30 1.71 5.36 -11.11
CA GLU A 30 0.78 4.96 -12.18
C GLU A 30 0.15 6.16 -12.91
N ARG A 31 -0.07 7.28 -12.20
CA ARG A 31 -0.47 8.54 -12.84
C ARG A 31 0.59 9.01 -13.85
N GLU A 32 1.85 8.94 -13.44
CA GLU A 32 2.98 9.39 -14.25
C GLU A 32 3.19 8.49 -15.47
N ARG A 33 3.06 7.17 -15.31
CA ARG A 33 3.07 6.21 -16.42
C ARG A 33 1.94 6.42 -17.41
N LEU A 34 0.72 6.72 -16.94
CA LEU A 34 -0.43 6.99 -17.79
C LEU A 34 -0.27 8.31 -18.57
N ALA A 35 0.33 9.32 -17.95
CA ALA A 35 0.66 10.58 -18.62
C ALA A 35 1.73 10.37 -19.72
N GLU A 36 2.78 9.60 -19.43
CA GLU A 36 3.78 9.23 -20.45
C GLU A 36 3.19 8.39 -21.59
N GLN A 37 2.28 7.45 -21.28
CA GLN A 37 1.59 6.66 -22.30
C GLN A 37 0.71 7.54 -23.19
N TRP A 38 -0.05 8.46 -22.60
CA TRP A 38 -0.84 9.42 -23.38
C TRP A 38 0.04 10.28 -24.29
N ALA A 39 1.19 10.74 -23.79
CA ALA A 39 2.15 11.52 -24.57
C ALA A 39 2.74 10.74 -25.76
N ARG A 40 2.90 9.41 -25.64
CA ARG A 40 3.43 8.56 -26.73
C ARG A 40 2.38 8.12 -27.74
N GLU A 41 1.21 7.71 -27.28
CA GLU A 41 0.17 7.11 -28.13
C GLU A 41 -0.80 8.14 -28.71
N GLN A 42 -0.89 9.35 -28.12
CA GLN A 42 -1.84 10.42 -28.48
C GLN A 42 -3.24 9.89 -28.83
N PRO A 43 -3.88 9.14 -27.91
CA PRO A 43 -5.23 8.65 -28.16
C PRO A 43 -6.20 9.82 -28.35
N PRO A 44 -7.31 9.64 -29.09
CA PRO A 44 -8.28 10.70 -29.39
C PRO A 44 -9.04 11.22 -28.15
N LEU A 45 -8.81 10.61 -26.98
CA LEU A 45 -9.34 11.08 -25.70
C LEU A 45 -8.45 12.19 -25.12
N PRO A 46 -9.04 13.22 -24.51
CA PRO A 46 -8.29 14.22 -23.77
C PRO A 46 -7.43 13.57 -22.68
N GLU A 47 -6.22 14.09 -22.46
CA GLU A 47 -5.23 13.59 -21.49
C GLU A 47 -5.85 13.27 -20.13
N HIS A 48 -6.60 14.22 -19.58
CA HIS A 48 -7.27 14.09 -18.29
C HIS A 48 -8.24 12.91 -18.25
N THR A 49 -8.98 12.67 -19.35
CA THR A 49 -9.97 11.58 -19.43
C THR A 49 -9.29 10.23 -19.58
N HIS A 50 -8.17 10.16 -20.31
CA HIS A 50 -7.37 8.94 -20.47
C HIS A 50 -6.70 8.54 -19.15
N ILE A 51 -6.07 9.50 -18.48
CA ILE A 51 -5.44 9.28 -17.17
C ILE A 51 -6.49 8.86 -16.14
N GLU A 52 -7.65 9.51 -16.09
CA GLU A 52 -8.69 9.21 -15.09
C GLU A 52 -9.35 7.83 -15.32
N ASN A 53 -9.60 7.45 -16.57
CA ASN A 53 -10.10 6.11 -16.90
C ASN A 53 -9.07 5.01 -16.59
N GLY A 54 -7.80 5.24 -16.92
CA GLY A 54 -6.69 4.34 -16.56
C GLY A 54 -6.55 4.19 -15.05
N LEU A 55 -6.66 5.31 -14.31
CA LEU A 55 -6.63 5.30 -12.84
C LEU A 55 -7.82 4.53 -12.25
N ARG A 56 -9.05 4.73 -12.76
CA ARG A 56 -10.24 4.00 -12.27
C ARG A 56 -10.13 2.49 -12.50
N ALA A 57 -9.61 2.07 -13.64
CA ALA A 57 -9.37 0.65 -13.92
C ALA A 57 -8.33 0.05 -12.96
N TYR A 58 -7.28 0.82 -12.62
CA TYR A 58 -6.24 0.40 -11.68
C TYR A 58 -6.70 0.43 -10.21
N GLU A 59 -7.53 1.41 -9.84
CA GLU A 59 -8.09 1.58 -8.50
C GLU A 59 -8.96 0.40 -8.05
N GLY A 60 -9.62 -0.30 -8.99
CA GLY A 60 -10.45 -1.47 -8.68
C GLY A 60 -9.70 -2.58 -7.96
N GLY A 61 -8.47 -2.88 -8.38
CA GLY A 61 -7.61 -3.88 -7.72
C GLY A 61 -6.81 -3.30 -6.56
N LEU A 62 -6.42 -2.02 -6.66
CA LEU A 62 -5.58 -1.35 -5.67
C LEU A 62 -6.32 -1.12 -4.35
N ARG A 63 -7.62 -0.78 -4.40
CA ARG A 63 -8.47 -0.66 -3.19
C ARG A 63 -8.56 -1.96 -2.42
N ARG A 64 -8.72 -3.10 -3.12
CA ARG A 64 -8.85 -4.42 -2.49
C ARG A 64 -7.54 -4.87 -1.86
N LYS A 65 -6.41 -4.68 -2.55
CA LYS A 65 -5.06 -4.96 -2.03
C LYS A 65 -4.69 -4.03 -0.88
N LEU A 66 -5.12 -2.77 -0.92
CA LEU A 66 -4.89 -1.80 0.14
C LEU A 66 -5.66 -2.15 1.42
N ILE A 67 -6.95 -2.45 1.30
CA ILE A 67 -7.79 -2.86 2.43
C ILE A 67 -7.25 -4.16 3.02
N LEU A 68 -6.85 -5.12 2.17
CA LEU A 68 -6.21 -6.36 2.63
C LEU A 68 -4.92 -6.08 3.39
N GLY A 69 -3.99 -5.27 2.88
CA GLY A 69 -2.76 -5.01 3.62
C GLY A 69 -2.96 -4.19 4.90
N VAL A 70 -3.87 -3.21 4.89
CA VAL A 70 -4.23 -2.43 6.09
C VAL A 70 -4.90 -3.29 7.15
N TYR A 71 -5.63 -4.35 6.82
CA TYR A 71 -6.28 -5.22 7.81
C TYR A 71 -5.47 -6.45 8.18
N VAL A 72 -4.81 -7.09 7.21
CA VAL A 72 -4.05 -8.34 7.41
C VAL A 72 -2.77 -8.08 8.19
N VAL A 73 -2.08 -6.96 7.94
CA VAL A 73 -0.84 -6.61 8.66
C VAL A 73 -1.08 -6.40 10.16
N PRO A 74 -2.00 -5.52 10.61
CA PRO A 74 -2.26 -5.35 12.04
C PRO A 74 -2.86 -6.61 12.68
N LEU A 75 -3.65 -7.40 11.94
CA LEU A 75 -4.18 -8.66 12.47
C LEU A 75 -3.07 -9.70 12.71
N ALA A 76 -2.20 -9.93 11.73
CA ALA A 76 -1.04 -10.82 11.86
C ALA A 76 -0.13 -10.41 13.03
N LEU A 77 -0.11 -9.11 13.29
CA LEU A 77 0.64 -8.52 14.38
C LEU A 77 0.06 -8.74 15.77
N VAL A 78 -1.24 -8.50 15.91
CA VAL A 78 -1.95 -8.79 17.16
C VAL A 78 -1.80 -10.27 17.50
N ILE A 79 -1.93 -11.15 16.51
CA ILE A 79 -1.72 -12.59 16.67
C ILE A 79 -0.27 -12.91 17.05
N GLY A 80 0.71 -12.37 16.33
CA GLY A 80 2.13 -12.62 16.59
C GLY A 80 2.57 -12.16 17.99
N THR A 81 2.15 -10.96 18.41
CA THR A 81 2.46 -10.44 19.74
C THR A 81 1.75 -11.22 20.85
N SER A 82 0.48 -11.61 20.64
CA SER A 82 -0.27 -12.41 21.61
C SER A 82 0.32 -13.81 21.82
N LEU A 83 0.80 -14.47 20.76
CA LEU A 83 1.44 -15.79 20.87
C LEU A 83 2.77 -15.73 21.64
N ILE A 84 3.58 -14.69 21.41
CA ILE A 84 4.85 -14.50 22.11
C ILE A 84 4.61 -14.25 23.60
N LEU A 85 3.62 -13.42 23.95
CA LEU A 85 3.21 -13.13 25.34
C LEU A 85 2.64 -14.36 26.07
N ASN A 86 1.94 -15.25 25.37
CA ASN A 86 1.39 -16.48 25.94
C ASN A 86 2.46 -17.58 26.13
N SER A 87 3.59 -17.48 25.43
CA SER A 87 4.70 -18.44 25.52
C SER A 87 5.79 -18.09 26.53
N LEU A 88 5.62 -16.98 27.25
CA LEU A 88 6.58 -16.38 28.20
C LEU A 88 6.08 -16.55 29.64
#